data_AF-A0A534S015-F1
#
_entry.id   AF-A0A534S015-F1
#
_cell.length_a   1.000
_cell.length_b   1.000
_cell.length_c   1.000
_cell.angle_alpha   90.00
_cell.angle_beta   90.00
_cell.angle_gamma   90.00
#
_symmetry.space_group_name_H-M   'P 1'
#
loop_
_entity.id
_entity.type
_entity.pdbx_description
1 polymer ?
#
loop_
_entity_poly.entity_id
_entity_poly.type
_entity_poly.pdbx_seq_one_letter_code
_entity_poly.pdbx_strand_id
1 'polypeptide(L)'
;MCAVIEALKPLLIGADPTQPDVLFDHLSQAALFYGRRGLGLFALSGIDIALWDIIGKVKNQPLYRLLGGTEARRLPTYVSLLRYHTPPEVARVVVRCLE
;
A
#
# COMPACT_ATOMS: atom_id res chain seq x y z
N MET A 1 7.64 -2.49 -18.52
CA MET A 1 6.71 -3.09 -17.55
C MET A 1 7.51 -3.98 -16.61
N CYS A 2 7.19 -4.06 -15.31
CA CYS A 2 7.94 -4.91 -14.36
C CYS A 2 7.72 -6.40 -14.68
N ALA A 3 8.79 -7.18 -14.84
CA ALA A 3 8.70 -8.61 -15.21
C ALA A 3 7.86 -9.44 -14.23
N VAL A 4 7.83 -9.05 -12.96
CA VAL A 4 6.99 -9.70 -11.93
C VAL A 4 5.50 -9.52 -12.22
N ILE A 5 5.09 -8.32 -12.63
CA ILE A 5 3.68 -8.03 -12.92
C ILE A 5 3.21 -8.84 -14.14
N GLU A 6 4.04 -8.96 -15.17
CA GLU A 6 3.73 -9.81 -16.32
C GLU A 6 3.57 -11.29 -15.94
N ALA A 7 4.39 -11.79 -15.01
CA ALA A 7 4.30 -13.16 -14.53
C ALA A 7 3.01 -13.43 -13.73
N LEU A 8 2.51 -12.42 -13.00
CA LEU A 8 1.30 -12.53 -12.17
C LEU A 8 0.00 -12.25 -12.93
N LYS A 9 0.07 -11.50 -14.03
CA LYS A 9 -1.08 -11.09 -14.84
C LYS A 9 -2.03 -12.24 -15.22
N PRO A 10 -1.58 -13.43 -15.63
CA PRO A 10 -2.48 -14.53 -15.97
C PRO A 10 -3.38 -14.99 -14.82
N LEU A 11 -2.96 -14.78 -13.56
CA LEU A 11 -3.74 -15.11 -12.37
C LEU A 11 -4.77 -14.03 -12.01
N LEU A 12 -4.60 -12.82 -12.54
CA LEU A 12 -5.45 -11.66 -12.27
C LEU A 12 -6.57 -11.48 -13.29
N ILE A 13 -6.28 -11.74 -14.56
CA ILE A 13 -7.26 -11.52 -15.63
C ILE A 13 -8.39 -12.55 -15.53
N GLY A 14 -9.62 -12.05 -15.42
CA GLY A 14 -10.82 -12.89 -15.26
C GLY A 14 -11.09 -13.34 -13.83
N ALA A 15 -10.20 -13.04 -12.89
CA ALA A 15 -10.45 -13.27 -11.48
C ALA A 15 -11.48 -12.27 -10.92
N ASP A 16 -12.21 -12.70 -9.90
CA ASP A 16 -13.14 -11.84 -9.16
C ASP A 16 -12.35 -10.91 -8.21
N PRO A 17 -12.33 -9.58 -8.46
CA PRO A 17 -11.54 -8.65 -7.67
C PRO A 17 -12.20 -8.34 -6.31
N THR A 18 -13.37 -8.89 -6.00
CA THR A 18 -14.08 -8.63 -4.74
C THR A 18 -13.57 -9.46 -3.55
N GLN A 19 -12.61 -10.36 -3.80
CA GLN A 19 -11.99 -11.24 -2.81
C GLN A 19 -10.48 -10.99 -2.76
N PRO A 20 -10.05 -9.88 -2.13
CA PRO A 20 -8.67 -9.39 -2.23
C PRO A 20 -7.71 -10.34 -1.50
N ASP A 21 -8.12 -10.86 -0.35
CA ASP A 21 -7.33 -11.79 0.47
C ASP A 21 -7.05 -13.11 -0.28
N VAL A 22 -8.09 -13.66 -0.91
CA VAL A 22 -7.98 -14.90 -1.71
C VAL A 22 -7.01 -14.70 -2.89
N LEU A 23 -7.13 -13.56 -3.57
CA LEU A 23 -6.23 -13.24 -4.67
C LEU A 23 -4.80 -13.02 -4.19
N PHE A 24 -4.62 -12.30 -3.09
CA PHE A 24 -3.31 -12.07 -2.51
C PHE A 24 -2.62 -13.37 -2.11
N ASP A 25 -3.36 -14.32 -1.51
CA ASP A 25 -2.84 -15.65 -1.17
C ASP A 25 -2.40 -16.41 -2.42
N HIS A 26 -3.23 -16.46 -3.46
CA HIS A 26 -2.87 -17.12 -4.72
C HIS A 26 -1.62 -16.49 -5.37
N LEU A 27 -1.55 -15.17 -5.43
CA LEU A 27 -0.40 -14.45 -6.00
C LEU A 27 0.87 -14.64 -5.17
N SER A 28 0.75 -14.63 -3.85
CA SER A 28 1.86 -14.85 -2.92
C SER A 28 2.42 -16.28 -3.02
N GLN A 29 1.54 -17.27 -3.19
CA GLN A 29 1.96 -18.65 -3.47
C GLN A 29 2.62 -18.78 -4.84
N ALA A 30 2.05 -18.18 -5.88
CA ALA A 30 2.64 -18.19 -7.22
C ALA A 30 4.02 -17.49 -7.28
N ALA A 31 4.21 -16.50 -6.43
CA ALA A 31 5.47 -15.77 -6.30
C ALA A 31 6.40 -16.34 -5.22
N LEU A 32 6.11 -17.49 -4.58
CA LEU A 32 6.80 -17.95 -3.36
C LEU A 32 8.35 -17.95 -3.47
N PHE A 33 8.90 -18.29 -4.63
CA PHE A 33 10.35 -18.41 -4.83
C PHE A 33 11.07 -17.08 -5.08
N TYR A 34 10.37 -16.04 -5.54
CA TYR A 34 10.97 -14.76 -5.97
C TYR A 34 10.26 -13.51 -5.42
N GLY A 35 9.11 -13.69 -4.76
CA GLY A 35 8.16 -12.66 -4.34
C GLY A 35 8.25 -12.28 -2.87
N ARG A 36 9.03 -13.00 -2.06
CA ARG A 36 9.05 -12.83 -0.60
C ARG A 36 9.79 -11.57 -0.14
N ARG A 37 10.59 -10.94 -1.02
CA ARG A 37 11.38 -9.72 -0.73
C ARG A 37 11.59 -8.90 -2.00
N GLY A 38 12.04 -7.65 -1.82
CA GLY A 38 12.46 -6.78 -2.92
C GLY A 38 11.34 -6.48 -3.91
N LEU A 39 11.68 -6.47 -5.20
CA LEU A 39 10.76 -6.09 -6.28
C LEU A 39 9.50 -6.95 -6.33
N GLY A 40 9.62 -8.24 -5.99
CA GLY A 40 8.48 -9.14 -6.01
C GLY A 40 7.44 -8.79 -4.94
N LEU A 41 7.90 -8.46 -3.73
CA LEU A 41 7.02 -8.01 -2.66
C LEU A 41 6.39 -6.65 -2.98
N PHE A 42 7.14 -5.73 -3.57
CA PHE A 42 6.58 -4.42 -4.00
C PHE A 42 5.50 -4.57 -5.07
N ALA A 43 5.66 -5.50 -6.02
CA ALA A 43 4.63 -5.78 -7.00
C ALA A 43 3.37 -6.37 -6.36
N LEU A 44 3.52 -7.35 -5.45
CA LEU A 44 2.40 -7.93 -4.70
C LEU A 44 1.65 -6.88 -3.88
N SER A 45 2.37 -6.02 -3.14
CA SER A 45 1.75 -4.93 -2.38
C SER A 45 1.02 -3.93 -3.26
N GLY A 46 1.56 -3.59 -4.43
CA GLY A 46 0.89 -2.70 -5.38
C GLY A 46 -0.42 -3.28 -5.91
N ILE A 47 -0.44 -4.59 -6.20
CA ILE A 47 -1.64 -5.31 -6.62
C ILE A 47 -2.67 -5.36 -5.49
N ASP A 48 -2.25 -5.69 -4.27
CA ASP A 48 -3.12 -5.75 -3.08
C ASP A 48 -3.83 -4.42 -2.81
N ILE A 49 -3.08 -3.31 -2.82
CA ILE A 49 -3.65 -1.95 -2.66
C ILE A 49 -4.72 -1.68 -3.74
N ALA A 50 -4.47 -2.09 -4.99
CA ALA A 50 -5.41 -1.89 -6.08
C ALA A 50 -6.69 -2.74 -5.91
N LEU A 51 -6.58 -3.98 -5.42
CA LEU A 51 -7.73 -4.84 -5.14
C LEU A 51 -8.60 -4.24 -4.03
N TRP A 52 -7.98 -3.77 -2.94
CA TRP A 52 -8.70 -3.08 -1.86
C TRP A 52 -9.36 -1.77 -2.31
N ASP A 53 -8.72 -1.01 -3.20
CA ASP A 53 -9.31 0.18 -3.81
C ASP A 53 -10.54 -0.15 -4.67
N ILE A 54 -10.48 -1.23 -5.48
CA ILE A 54 -11.62 -1.72 -6.26
C ILE A 54 -12.79 -2.06 -5.34
N ILE A 55 -12.56 -2.74 -4.23
CA ILE A 55 -13.63 -3.11 -3.28
C ILE A 55 -14.25 -1.86 -2.65
N GLY A 56 -13.43 -0.90 -2.23
CA GLY A 56 -13.92 0.40 -1.73
C GLY A 56 -14.85 1.08 -2.73
N LYS A 57 -14.46 1.10 -4.01
CA LYS A 57 -15.27 1.66 -5.11
C LYS A 57 -16.54 0.87 -5.37
N VAL A 58 -16.46 -0.47 -5.45
CA VAL A 58 -17.62 -1.36 -5.67
C VAL A 58 -18.63 -1.24 -4.52
N LYS A 59 -18.16 -1.15 -3.28
CA LYS A 59 -19.00 -0.99 -2.10
C LYS A 59 -19.43 0.45 -1.85
N ASN A 60 -18.92 1.40 -2.63
CA ASN A 60 -19.10 2.84 -2.45
C ASN A 60 -18.84 3.29 -1.00
N GLN A 61 -17.76 2.78 -0.40
CA GLN A 61 -17.37 3.06 0.97
C GLN A 61 -15.88 3.37 1.07
N PRO A 62 -15.48 4.27 1.99
CA PRO A 62 -14.08 4.47 2.26
C PRO A 62 -13.46 3.21 2.88
N LEU A 63 -12.27 2.82 2.40
CA LEU A 63 -11.61 1.55 2.74
C LEU A 63 -11.47 1.33 4.26
N TYR A 64 -11.17 2.37 5.04
CA TYR A 64 -11.03 2.25 6.50
C TYR A 64 -12.30 1.71 7.18
N ARG A 65 -13.51 1.94 6.62
CA ARG A 65 -14.75 1.38 7.14
C ARG A 65 -14.88 -0.11 6.87
N LEU A 66 -14.36 -0.56 5.72
CA LEU A 66 -14.32 -1.97 5.37
C LEU A 66 -13.32 -2.74 6.24
N LEU A 67 -12.23 -2.07 6.67
CA LEU A 67 -11.19 -2.63 7.54
C LEU A 67 -11.53 -2.59 9.05
N GLY A 68 -12.82 -2.45 9.40
CA GLY A 68 -13.28 -2.44 10.80
C GLY A 68 -13.65 -1.06 11.35
N GLY A 69 -13.45 0.01 10.58
CA GLY A 69 -13.85 1.36 10.95
C GLY A 69 -12.98 2.00 12.03
N THR A 70 -13.24 3.27 12.28
CA THR A 70 -12.64 4.01 13.40
C THR A 70 -13.58 5.14 13.83
N GLU A 71 -13.62 5.41 15.13
CA GLU A 71 -14.27 6.61 15.68
C GLU A 71 -13.38 7.86 15.56
N ALA A 72 -12.09 7.67 15.25
CA ALA A 72 -11.15 8.77 15.14
C ALA A 72 -11.49 9.68 13.95
N ARG A 73 -11.86 10.93 14.23
CA ARG A 73 -12.13 11.94 13.19
C ARG A 73 -10.86 12.51 12.56
N ARG A 74 -9.73 12.45 13.27
CA ARG A 74 -8.38 12.84 12.80
C ARG A 74 -7.34 11.89 13.39
N LEU A 75 -6.31 11.61 12.62
CA LEU A 75 -5.15 10.84 13.06
C LEU A 75 -4.00 11.80 13.38
N PRO A 76 -3.34 11.68 14.54
CA PRO A 76 -2.14 12.46 14.82
C PRO A 76 -1.03 12.05 13.84
N THR A 77 -0.36 13.04 13.28
CA THR A 77 0.76 12.85 12.36
C THR A 77 2.02 13.43 12.97
N TYR A 78 3.18 12.92 12.57
CA TYR A 78 4.47 13.53 12.86
C TYR A 78 5.13 13.94 11.54
N VAL A 79 6.04 14.91 11.63
CA VAL A 79 6.75 15.41 10.46
C VAL A 79 7.98 14.55 10.22
N SER A 80 7.97 13.80 9.11
CA SER A 80 9.11 13.00 8.68
C SER A 80 10.12 13.91 7.97
N LEU A 81 11.08 14.42 8.73
CA LEU A 81 12.13 15.30 8.23
C LEU A 81 13.22 14.52 7.50
N LEU A 82 13.75 15.12 6.42
CA LEU A 82 14.94 14.62 5.75
C LEU A 82 16.19 14.79 6.62
N ARG A 83 17.23 14.02 6.31
CA ARG A 83 18.52 14.17 6.99
C ARG A 83 19.17 15.50 6.61
N TYR A 84 19.12 16.48 7.50
CA TYR A 84 19.86 17.74 7.37
C TYR A 84 21.31 17.57 7.81
N HIS A 85 22.20 18.40 7.27
CA HIS A 85 23.64 18.29 7.52
C HIS A 85 24.08 19.07 8.76
N THR A 86 23.33 20.11 9.15
CA THR A 86 23.73 20.99 10.26
C THR A 86 22.60 21.21 11.28
N PRO A 87 22.91 21.33 12.59
CA PRO A 87 21.91 21.64 13.61
C PRO A 87 21.07 22.92 13.35
N PRO A 88 21.65 24.03 12.82
CA PRO A 88 20.86 25.22 12.50
C PRO A 88 19.84 25.03 11.36
N GLU A 89 20.09 24.13 10.41
CA GLU A 89 19.11 23.78 9.37
C GLU A 89 17.94 22.99 9.94
N VAL A 90 18.22 22.01 10.81
CA VAL A 90 17.18 21.25 11.51
C VAL A 90 16.27 22.20 12.29
N ALA A 91 16.85 23.11 13.08
CA ALA A 91 16.10 24.06 13.90
C ALA A 91 15.17 24.94 13.05
N ARG A 92 15.66 25.45 11.91
CA ARG A 92 14.85 26.26 10.98
C ARG A 92 13.66 25.49 10.41
N VAL A 93 13.86 24.24 10.00
CA VAL A 93 12.76 23.45 9.42
C VAL A 93 11.76 23.01 10.48
N VAL A 94 12.22 22.62 11.67
CA VAL A 94 11.32 22.27 12.78
C VAL A 94 10.40 23.44 13.11
N VAL A 95 10.93 24.66 13.23
CA VAL A 95 10.10 25.86 13.48
C VAL A 95 9.04 26.03 12.39
N ARG A 96 9.41 25.92 11.10
CA ARG A 96 8.48 26.02 9.97
C ARG A 96 7.37 24.96 9.99
N CYS A 97 7.68 23.76 10.47
CA CYS A 97 6.73 22.65 10.48
C CYS A 97 5.76 22.68 11.68
N LEU A 98 6.00 23.56 12.66
CA LEU A 98 5.12 23.80 13.80
C LEU A 98 4.11 24.93 13.53
N GLU A 99 4.31 25.73 12.48
CA GLU A 99 3.36 26.71 11.94
C GLU A 99 2.26 26.03 11.12
#